data_AF-A0A0P9PFU8-F1
#
_entry.id   AF-A0A0P9PFU8-F1
#
_cell.length_a   1.000
_cell.length_b   1.000
_cell.length_c   1.000
_cell.angle_alpha   90.00
_cell.angle_beta   90.00
_cell.angle_gamma   90.00
#
_symmetry.space_group_name_H-M   'P 1'
#
loop_
_entity.id
_entity.type
_entity.pdbx_description
1 polymer ?
#
loop_
_entity_poly.entity_id
_entity_poly.type
_entity_poly.pdbx_seq_one_letter_code
_entity_poly.pdbx_strand_id
1 'polypeptide(L)'
;MSSMVDHLVAEVLALDVKLLACQARLAVSTDSEALHDLRTTVRRLRSVLRPLRENPSAAELEEAAKAVGQLTTPLRDMQVLAGFLEEQGLNEAAFTRNRYLETSCPKVASSPELTRLLKLIDRFPEMLRLQQRQGMLRGLRKTIEKRMDKQWHKLRVAIAEPGHDRHDLRLLIKRVRYAAEAYPQLSHQPKNMRARLKSAQGELGDWHDHLQWLAQAAEQPDLAPCVPGWQIGIVRAERKAEASLKRLAKACF
;
A
#
# COMPACT_ATOMS: atom_id res chain seq x y z
N MET A 1 29.39 -4.29 -3.22
CA MET A 1 28.25 -4.68 -4.08
C MET A 1 27.38 -5.77 -3.46
N SER A 2 27.95 -6.76 -2.74
CA SER A 2 27.17 -7.84 -2.09
C SER A 2 26.06 -7.33 -1.17
N SER A 3 26.32 -6.32 -0.34
CA SER A 3 25.40 -5.89 0.72
C SER A 3 23.99 -5.50 0.26
N MET A 4 23.81 -4.90 -0.92
CA MET A 4 22.47 -4.54 -1.41
C MET A 4 21.71 -5.78 -1.92
N VAL A 5 22.39 -6.70 -2.58
CA VAL A 5 21.78 -7.96 -3.03
C VAL A 5 21.44 -8.83 -1.81
N ASP A 6 22.34 -8.90 -0.83
CA ASP A 6 22.11 -9.62 0.43
C ASP A 6 20.88 -9.07 1.16
N HIS A 7 20.76 -7.74 1.26
CA HIS A 7 19.60 -7.09 1.86
C HIS A 7 18.30 -7.40 1.10
N LEU A 8 18.29 -7.33 -0.23
CA LEU A 8 17.12 -7.66 -1.03
C LEU A 8 16.69 -9.11 -0.86
N VAL A 9 17.64 -10.04 -0.88
CA VAL A 9 17.38 -11.48 -0.68
C VAL A 9 16.77 -11.70 0.70
N ALA A 10 17.35 -11.13 1.76
CA ALA A 10 16.83 -11.26 3.10
C ALA A 10 15.42 -10.66 3.25
N GLU A 11 15.18 -9.48 2.68
CA GLU A 11 13.87 -8.81 2.74
C GLU A 11 12.80 -9.60 1.95
N VAL A 12 13.13 -10.13 0.77
CA VAL A 12 12.20 -10.96 -0.01
C VAL A 12 11.85 -12.25 0.72
N LEU A 13 12.84 -12.95 1.29
CA LEU A 13 12.59 -14.17 2.07
C LEU A 13 11.69 -13.88 3.29
N ALA A 14 11.93 -12.77 3.99
CA ALA A 14 11.09 -12.37 5.11
C ALA A 14 9.65 -12.05 4.69
N LEU A 15 9.46 -11.47 3.50
CA LEU A 15 8.13 -11.20 2.93
C LEU A 15 7.44 -12.49 2.47
N ASP A 16 8.18 -13.44 1.89
CA ASP A 16 7.66 -14.74 1.48
C ASP A 16 7.07 -15.51 2.65
N VAL A 17 7.84 -15.67 3.74
CA VAL A 17 7.37 -16.32 4.97
C VAL A 17 6.10 -15.64 5.51
N LYS A 18 6.03 -14.31 5.46
CA LYS A 18 4.83 -13.56 5.87
C LYS A 18 3.64 -13.81 4.95
N LEU A 19 3.85 -13.88 3.64
CA LEU A 19 2.78 -14.18 2.68
C LEU A 19 2.22 -15.59 2.90
N LEU A 20 3.08 -16.58 3.13
CA LEU A 20 2.66 -17.95 3.47
C LEU A 20 1.85 -17.98 4.77
N ALA A 21 2.30 -17.27 5.81
CA ALA A 21 1.55 -17.15 7.07
C ALA A 21 0.18 -16.47 6.86
N CYS A 22 0.11 -15.41 6.05
CA CYS A 22 -1.15 -14.75 5.72
C CYS A 22 -2.08 -15.67 4.92
N GLN A 23 -1.56 -16.45 3.98
CA GLN A 23 -2.34 -17.43 3.22
C GLN A 23 -2.98 -18.46 4.14
N ALA A 24 -2.19 -19.05 5.06
CA ALA A 24 -2.68 -20.03 6.01
C ALA A 24 -3.77 -19.45 6.93
N ARG A 25 -3.56 -18.23 7.45
CA ARG A 25 -4.56 -17.51 8.28
C ARG A 25 -5.85 -17.22 7.51
N LEU A 26 -5.74 -16.80 6.25
CA LEU A 26 -6.92 -16.57 5.39
C LEU A 26 -7.68 -17.87 5.10
N ALA A 27 -6.99 -18.98 4.87
CA ALA A 27 -7.62 -20.26 4.56
C ALA A 27 -8.50 -20.77 5.72
N VAL A 28 -8.07 -20.56 6.96
CA VAL A 28 -8.81 -20.99 8.17
C VAL A 28 -9.85 -19.96 8.61
N SER A 29 -9.71 -18.69 8.20
CA SER A 29 -10.68 -17.62 8.45
C SER A 29 -10.98 -17.29 9.92
N THR A 30 -10.06 -17.58 10.82
CA THR A 30 -10.22 -17.33 12.27
C THR A 30 -9.63 -16.00 12.74
N ASP A 31 -9.02 -15.25 11.82
CA ASP A 31 -8.27 -14.04 12.12
C ASP A 31 -8.70 -12.90 11.19
N SER A 32 -9.37 -11.90 11.76
CA SER A 32 -9.91 -10.74 11.04
C SER A 32 -8.83 -9.85 10.42
N GLU A 33 -7.59 -9.90 10.94
CA GLU A 33 -6.45 -9.11 10.46
C GLU A 33 -5.67 -9.82 9.34
N ALA A 34 -5.97 -11.08 9.02
CA ALA A 34 -5.24 -11.84 8.01
C ALA A 34 -5.23 -11.14 6.63
N LEU A 35 -6.38 -10.55 6.22
CA LEU A 35 -6.47 -9.80 4.96
C LEU A 35 -5.68 -8.48 5.02
N HIS A 36 -5.70 -7.80 6.17
CA HIS A 36 -4.92 -6.58 6.38
C HIS A 36 -3.42 -6.87 6.23
N ASP A 37 -2.95 -7.90 6.89
CA ASP A 37 -1.54 -8.30 6.91
C ASP A 37 -1.07 -8.76 5.53
N LEU A 38 -1.90 -9.54 4.81
CA LEU A 38 -1.61 -9.90 3.42
C LEU A 38 -1.39 -8.65 2.58
N ARG A 39 -2.32 -7.69 2.65
CA ARG A 39 -2.24 -6.44 1.86
C ARG A 39 -1.05 -5.58 2.24
N THR A 40 -0.75 -5.46 3.53
CA THR A 40 0.42 -4.73 4.01
C THR A 40 1.71 -5.38 3.52
N THR A 41 1.79 -6.70 3.52
CA THR A 41 2.93 -7.48 3.02
C THR A 41 3.10 -7.35 1.51
N VAL A 42 2.02 -7.49 0.73
CA VAL A 42 2.00 -7.27 -0.73
C VAL A 42 2.41 -5.85 -1.08
N ARG A 43 1.92 -4.83 -0.36
CA ARG A 43 2.34 -3.43 -0.53
C ARG A 43 3.84 -3.26 -0.30
N ARG A 44 4.38 -3.88 0.76
CA ARG A 44 5.82 -3.82 1.08
C ARG A 44 6.65 -4.48 -0.01
N LEU A 45 6.25 -5.66 -0.47
CA LEU A 45 6.87 -6.34 -1.60
C LEU A 45 6.90 -5.48 -2.86
N ARG A 46 5.77 -4.88 -3.25
CA ARG A 46 5.73 -3.97 -4.41
C ARG A 46 6.66 -2.77 -4.24
N SER A 47 6.85 -2.28 -3.02
CA SER A 47 7.74 -1.15 -2.74
C SER A 47 9.22 -1.53 -2.87
N VAL A 48 9.56 -2.77 -2.52
CA VAL A 48 10.89 -3.37 -2.78
C VAL A 48 11.09 -3.60 -4.28
N LEU A 49 10.10 -4.11 -5.01
CA LEU A 49 10.28 -4.48 -6.42
C LEU A 49 10.26 -3.29 -7.38
N ARG A 50 9.54 -2.21 -7.05
CA ARG A 50 9.32 -1.12 -7.99
C ARG A 50 10.61 -0.42 -8.45
N PRO A 51 11.64 -0.20 -7.60
CA PRO A 51 12.94 0.27 -8.08
C PRO A 51 13.69 -0.72 -8.98
N LEU A 52 13.24 -1.97 -9.04
CA LEU A 52 13.87 -3.05 -9.81
C LEU A 52 13.16 -3.34 -11.14
N ARG A 53 12.06 -2.65 -11.49
CA ARG A 53 11.20 -2.95 -12.67
C ARG A 53 11.87 -3.08 -14.06
N GLU A 54 13.14 -2.69 -14.22
CA GLU A 54 13.87 -2.94 -15.48
C GLU A 54 14.43 -4.37 -15.54
N ASN A 55 14.49 -5.05 -14.39
CA ASN A 55 14.74 -6.47 -14.29
C ASN A 55 13.45 -7.24 -14.61
N PRO A 56 13.43 -8.11 -15.63
CA PRO A 56 12.21 -8.82 -16.04
C PRO A 56 11.58 -9.66 -14.92
N SER A 57 12.39 -10.38 -14.14
CA SER A 57 11.91 -11.19 -13.02
C SER A 57 11.27 -10.34 -11.92
N ALA A 58 11.84 -9.17 -11.63
CA ALA A 58 11.27 -8.26 -10.65
C ALA A 58 9.98 -7.60 -11.15
N ALA A 59 9.90 -7.29 -12.44
CA ALA A 59 8.69 -6.75 -13.06
C ALA A 59 7.55 -7.77 -13.05
N GLU A 60 7.83 -9.02 -13.39
CA GLU A 60 6.84 -10.10 -13.33
C GLU A 60 6.31 -10.31 -11.91
N LEU A 61 7.20 -10.35 -10.93
CA LEU A 61 6.80 -10.49 -9.53
C LEU A 61 5.99 -9.28 -9.02
N GLU A 62 6.31 -8.06 -9.46
CA GLU A 62 5.53 -6.87 -9.08
C GLU A 62 4.13 -6.89 -9.68
N GLU A 63 3.96 -7.35 -10.93
CA GLU A 63 2.65 -7.50 -11.56
C GLU A 63 1.82 -8.59 -10.86
N ALA A 64 2.43 -9.71 -10.46
CA ALA A 64 1.74 -10.72 -9.65
C ALA A 64 1.29 -10.15 -8.29
N ALA A 65 2.15 -9.37 -7.62
CA ALA A 65 1.80 -8.71 -6.37
C ALA A 65 0.70 -7.65 -6.56
N LYS A 66 0.70 -6.94 -7.70
CA LYS A 66 -0.36 -6.00 -8.07
C LYS A 66 -1.69 -6.70 -8.30
N ALA A 67 -1.72 -7.87 -8.95
CA ALA A 67 -2.93 -8.67 -9.14
C ALA A 67 -3.57 -9.07 -7.81
N VAL A 68 -2.77 -9.56 -6.83
CA VAL A 68 -3.26 -9.82 -5.47
C VAL A 68 -3.79 -8.54 -4.80
N GLY A 69 -3.11 -7.42 -5.00
CA GLY A 69 -3.58 -6.11 -4.52
C GLY A 69 -4.94 -5.72 -5.11
N GLN A 70 -5.18 -5.95 -6.39
CA GLN A 70 -6.45 -5.68 -7.07
C GLN A 70 -7.56 -6.59 -6.55
N LEU A 71 -7.31 -7.91 -6.47
CA LEU A 71 -8.22 -8.91 -5.94
C LEU A 71 -8.69 -8.56 -4.51
N THR A 72 -7.78 -8.09 -3.66
CA THR A 72 -8.05 -7.86 -2.23
C THR A 72 -8.54 -6.45 -1.91
N THR A 73 -8.56 -5.51 -2.85
CA THR A 73 -8.94 -4.12 -2.58
C THR A 73 -10.41 -3.98 -2.19
N PRO A 74 -11.38 -4.52 -2.95
CA PRO A 74 -12.79 -4.43 -2.57
C PRO A 74 -13.08 -5.06 -1.20
N LEU A 75 -12.43 -6.20 -0.90
CA LEU A 75 -12.58 -6.88 0.39
C LEU A 75 -12.05 -6.02 1.55
N ARG A 76 -10.90 -5.36 1.38
CA ARG A 76 -10.37 -4.50 2.44
C ARG A 76 -11.17 -3.21 2.61
N ASP A 77 -11.63 -2.62 1.52
CA ASP A 77 -12.46 -1.41 1.58
C ASP A 77 -13.77 -1.72 2.32
N MET A 78 -14.34 -2.92 2.10
CA MET A 78 -15.49 -3.42 2.86
C MET A 78 -15.17 -3.69 4.34
N GLN A 79 -14.02 -4.28 4.68
CA GLN A 79 -13.59 -4.44 6.08
C GLN A 79 -13.50 -3.10 6.82
N VAL A 80 -12.93 -2.10 6.16
CA VAL A 80 -12.77 -0.75 6.75
C VAL A 80 -14.14 -0.10 6.95
N LEU A 81 -15.05 -0.21 5.98
CA LEU A 81 -16.41 0.29 6.14
C LEU A 81 -17.19 -0.46 7.24
N ALA A 82 -17.08 -1.78 7.30
CA ALA A 82 -17.75 -2.58 8.33
C ALA A 82 -17.32 -2.16 9.75
N GLY A 83 -16.01 -2.03 10.00
CA GLY A 83 -15.50 -1.54 11.28
C GLY A 83 -15.98 -0.13 11.61
N PHE A 84 -16.00 0.77 10.63
CA PHE A 84 -16.57 2.12 10.83
C PHE A 84 -18.06 2.05 11.23
N LEU A 85 -18.86 1.21 10.57
CA LEU A 85 -20.29 1.06 10.88
C LEU A 85 -20.53 0.52 12.29
N GLU A 86 -19.72 -0.43 12.75
CA GLU A 86 -19.76 -0.93 14.14
C GLU A 86 -19.46 0.19 15.14
N GLU A 87 -18.43 1.00 14.89
CA GLU A 87 -18.10 2.15 15.74
C GLU A 87 -19.21 3.20 15.80
N GLN A 88 -20.03 3.31 14.75
CA GLN A 88 -21.21 4.19 14.70
C GLN A 88 -22.48 3.53 15.25
N GLY A 89 -22.42 2.28 15.73
CA GLY A 89 -23.58 1.55 16.26
C GLY A 89 -24.53 1.00 15.17
N LEU A 90 -24.15 1.04 13.90
CA LEU A 90 -24.92 0.52 12.77
C LEU A 90 -24.66 -0.98 12.56
N ASN A 91 -24.96 -1.76 13.59
CA ASN A 91 -24.57 -3.17 13.69
C ASN A 91 -25.16 -4.06 12.59
N GLU A 92 -26.39 -3.81 12.12
CA GLU A 92 -27.00 -4.61 11.04
C GLU A 92 -26.29 -4.42 9.69
N ALA A 93 -25.93 -3.17 9.38
CA ALA A 93 -25.19 -2.83 8.16
C ALA A 93 -23.77 -3.40 8.21
N ALA A 94 -23.10 -3.33 9.38
CA ALA A 94 -21.81 -3.99 9.58
C ALA A 94 -21.91 -5.51 9.45
N PHE A 95 -22.89 -6.13 10.09
CA PHE A 95 -23.09 -7.58 10.09
C PHE A 95 -23.24 -8.15 8.68
N THR A 96 -24.03 -7.49 7.82
CA THR A 96 -24.19 -7.90 6.41
C THR A 96 -22.85 -7.97 5.68
N ARG A 97 -21.98 -6.96 5.88
CA ARG A 97 -20.65 -6.88 5.26
C ARG A 97 -19.70 -7.92 5.85
N ASN A 98 -19.68 -8.09 7.17
CA ASN A 98 -18.85 -9.09 7.84
C ASN A 98 -19.18 -10.51 7.36
N ARG A 99 -20.46 -10.86 7.23
CA ARG A 99 -20.88 -12.17 6.70
C ARG A 99 -20.38 -12.41 5.27
N TYR A 100 -20.40 -11.37 4.43
CA TYR A 100 -19.82 -11.47 3.08
C TYR A 100 -18.31 -11.70 3.15
N LEU A 101 -17.61 -10.99 4.02
CA LEU A 101 -16.16 -11.10 4.21
C LEU A 101 -15.74 -12.48 4.73
N GLU A 102 -16.48 -13.05 5.69
CA GLU A 102 -16.25 -14.41 6.22
C GLU A 102 -16.26 -15.47 5.11
N THR A 103 -17.14 -15.32 4.12
CA THR A 103 -17.23 -16.27 3.00
C THR A 103 -16.24 -15.95 1.86
N SER A 104 -15.80 -14.70 1.74
CA SER A 104 -15.01 -14.24 0.58
C SER A 104 -13.50 -14.17 0.86
N CYS A 105 -13.08 -13.80 2.06
CA CYS A 105 -11.67 -13.76 2.45
C CYS A 105 -10.95 -15.11 2.29
N PRO A 106 -11.56 -16.27 2.65
CA PRO A 106 -10.89 -17.56 2.49
C PRO A 106 -10.62 -17.93 1.04
N LYS A 107 -11.46 -17.45 0.11
CA LYS A 107 -11.27 -17.67 -1.34
C LYS A 107 -10.00 -16.99 -1.88
N VAL A 108 -9.49 -15.97 -1.19
CA VAL A 108 -8.19 -15.35 -1.54
C VAL A 108 -7.05 -16.34 -1.34
N ALA A 109 -7.11 -17.20 -0.31
CA ALA A 109 -6.05 -18.15 0.01
C ALA A 109 -5.80 -19.18 -1.10
N SER A 110 -6.86 -19.57 -1.81
CA SER A 110 -6.83 -20.50 -2.96
C SER A 110 -6.88 -19.81 -4.32
N SER A 111 -6.80 -18.47 -4.36
CA SER A 111 -6.87 -17.71 -5.61
C SER A 111 -5.68 -18.00 -6.54
N PRO A 112 -5.88 -17.99 -7.87
CA PRO A 112 -4.79 -18.07 -8.84
C PRO A 112 -3.76 -16.96 -8.67
N GLU A 113 -4.19 -15.75 -8.32
CA GLU A 113 -3.34 -14.57 -8.11
C GLU A 113 -2.37 -14.78 -6.96
N LEU A 114 -2.87 -15.22 -5.79
CA LEU A 114 -2.01 -15.47 -4.63
C LEU A 114 -1.10 -16.68 -4.88
N THR A 115 -1.62 -17.73 -5.51
CA THR A 115 -0.84 -18.91 -5.87
C THR A 115 0.32 -18.55 -6.81
N ARG A 116 0.06 -17.71 -7.82
CA ARG A 116 1.09 -17.21 -8.74
C ARG A 116 2.12 -16.35 -8.01
N LEU A 117 1.68 -15.44 -7.14
CA LEU A 117 2.58 -14.61 -6.34
C LEU A 117 3.52 -15.46 -5.49
N LEU A 118 3.00 -16.43 -4.75
CA LEU A 118 3.79 -17.33 -3.89
C LEU A 118 4.82 -18.13 -4.68
N LYS A 119 4.45 -18.65 -5.86
CA LYS A 119 5.41 -19.36 -6.74
C LYS A 119 6.53 -18.47 -7.26
N LEU A 120 6.22 -17.21 -7.59
CA LEU A 120 7.22 -16.29 -8.13
C LEU A 120 8.15 -15.74 -7.04
N ILE A 121 7.63 -15.45 -5.84
CA ILE A 121 8.46 -14.92 -4.75
C ILE A 121 9.43 -15.97 -4.20
N ASP A 122 9.01 -17.23 -4.08
CA ASP A 122 9.84 -18.36 -3.64
C ASP A 122 11.12 -18.52 -4.50
N ARG A 123 10.98 -18.37 -5.83
CA ARG A 123 12.09 -18.51 -6.79
C ARG A 123 12.96 -17.24 -6.92
N PHE A 124 12.46 -16.08 -6.50
CA PHE A 124 13.10 -14.80 -6.78
C PHE A 124 14.47 -14.63 -6.09
N PRO A 125 14.69 -15.06 -4.84
CA PRO A 125 16.01 -15.03 -4.20
C PRO A 125 17.10 -15.75 -4.99
N GLU A 126 16.83 -16.97 -5.47
CA GLU A 126 17.78 -17.75 -6.27
C GLU A 126 18.11 -17.05 -7.60
N MET A 127 17.09 -16.50 -8.26
CA MET A 127 17.26 -15.71 -9.47
C MET A 127 18.15 -14.49 -9.22
N LEU A 128 17.93 -13.73 -8.14
CA LEU A 128 18.78 -12.59 -7.79
C LEU A 128 20.24 -13.02 -7.59
N ARG A 129 20.49 -14.17 -6.94
CA ARG A 129 21.84 -14.71 -6.74
C ARG A 129 22.49 -15.12 -8.06
N LEU A 130 21.76 -15.73 -8.98
CA LEU A 130 22.26 -16.08 -10.30
C LEU A 130 22.66 -14.82 -11.09
N GLN A 131 21.78 -13.81 -11.11
CA GLN A 131 22.03 -12.53 -11.78
C GLN A 131 23.22 -11.78 -11.15
N GLN A 132 23.41 -11.89 -9.82
CA GLN A 132 24.59 -11.36 -9.13
C GLN A 132 25.88 -12.02 -9.63
N ARG A 133 25.92 -13.37 -9.70
CA ARG A 133 27.10 -14.12 -10.18
C ARG A 133 27.43 -13.81 -11.64
N GLN A 134 26.42 -13.59 -12.47
CA GLN A 134 26.56 -13.18 -13.87
C GLN A 134 26.92 -11.70 -14.04
N GLY A 135 27.03 -10.91 -12.96
CA GLY A 135 27.39 -9.50 -13.02
C GLY A 135 26.30 -8.57 -13.55
N MET A 136 25.07 -9.05 -13.72
CA MET A 136 23.94 -8.27 -14.26
C MET A 136 23.34 -7.28 -13.23
N LEU A 137 23.74 -7.39 -11.97
CA LEU A 137 23.31 -6.49 -10.88
C LEU A 137 24.36 -5.42 -10.53
N ARG A 138 25.33 -5.16 -11.40
CA ARG A 138 26.29 -4.07 -11.21
C ARG A 138 25.54 -2.72 -11.15
N GLY A 139 25.89 -1.90 -10.14
CA GLY A 139 25.26 -0.60 -9.95
C GLY A 139 23.84 -0.63 -9.38
N LEU A 140 23.33 -1.79 -8.95
CA LEU A 140 21.97 -1.95 -8.41
C LEU A 140 21.59 -0.89 -7.36
N ARG A 141 22.48 -0.65 -6.40
CA ARG A 141 22.29 0.38 -5.36
C ARG A 141 22.02 1.75 -5.98
N LYS A 142 22.86 2.19 -6.93
CA LYS A 142 22.75 3.48 -7.62
C LYS A 142 21.46 3.57 -8.44
N THR A 143 21.03 2.47 -9.05
CA THR A 143 19.75 2.40 -9.77
C THR A 143 18.57 2.60 -8.83
N ILE A 144 18.58 1.97 -7.66
CA ILE A 144 17.53 2.12 -6.64
C ILE A 144 17.52 3.57 -6.12
N GLU A 145 18.68 4.11 -5.72
CA GLU A 145 18.84 5.51 -5.26
C GLU A 145 18.27 6.49 -6.29
N LYS A 146 18.71 6.40 -7.56
CA LYS A 146 18.23 7.28 -8.65
C LYS A 146 16.71 7.24 -8.82
N ARG A 147 16.09 6.07 -8.65
CA ARG A 147 14.62 5.94 -8.74
C ARG A 147 13.92 6.53 -7.53
N MET A 148 14.47 6.37 -6.33
CA MET A 148 13.94 7.00 -5.11
C MET A 148 14.00 8.53 -5.23
N ASP A 149 15.14 9.07 -5.68
CA ASP A 149 15.31 10.50 -5.92
C ASP A 149 14.33 11.03 -6.96
N LYS A 150 14.07 10.27 -8.03
CA LYS A 150 13.07 10.62 -9.03
C LYS A 150 11.65 10.68 -8.43
N GLN A 151 11.27 9.75 -7.55
CA GLN A 151 9.96 9.81 -6.87
C GLN A 151 9.88 10.99 -5.91
N TRP A 152 10.96 11.26 -5.19
CA TRP A 152 11.07 12.41 -4.30
C TRP A 152 10.91 13.73 -5.07
N HIS A 153 11.65 13.89 -6.16
CA HIS A 153 11.56 15.06 -7.03
C HIS A 153 10.14 15.24 -7.60
N LYS A 154 9.52 14.16 -8.09
CA LYS A 154 8.13 14.20 -8.58
C LYS A 154 7.15 14.69 -7.50
N LEU A 155 7.30 14.22 -6.26
CA LEU A 155 6.48 14.68 -5.15
C LEU A 155 6.72 16.17 -4.85
N ARG A 156 7.98 16.62 -4.85
CA ARG A 156 8.30 18.04 -4.62
C ARG A 156 7.63 18.93 -5.66
N VAL A 157 7.77 18.61 -6.94
CA VAL A 157 7.14 19.36 -8.05
C VAL A 157 5.62 19.41 -7.87
N ALA A 158 4.97 18.28 -7.62
CA ALA A 158 3.52 18.22 -7.43
C ALA A 158 3.03 19.03 -6.21
N ILE A 159 3.79 19.05 -5.10
CA ILE A 159 3.44 19.84 -3.91
C ILE A 159 3.59 21.35 -4.16
N ALA A 160 4.53 21.76 -5.02
CA ALA A 160 4.73 23.18 -5.35
C ALA A 160 3.67 23.72 -6.31
N GLU A 161 3.01 22.86 -7.08
CA GLU A 161 1.97 23.23 -8.04
C GLU A 161 0.67 23.59 -7.33
N PRO A 162 0.18 24.85 -7.44
CA PRO A 162 -1.10 25.24 -6.86
C PRO A 162 -2.25 24.44 -7.48
N GLY A 163 -3.13 23.89 -6.64
CA GLY A 163 -4.32 23.17 -7.11
C GLY A 163 -4.04 21.78 -7.68
N HIS A 164 -2.84 21.20 -7.49
CA HIS A 164 -2.58 19.81 -7.88
C HIS A 164 -3.60 18.85 -7.26
N ASP A 165 -3.99 17.82 -8.01
CA ASP A 165 -5.00 16.87 -7.59
C ASP A 165 -4.62 16.16 -6.27
N ARG A 166 -5.55 16.13 -5.32
CA ARG A 166 -5.32 15.60 -3.96
C ARG A 166 -5.14 14.08 -3.98
N HIS A 167 -5.84 13.39 -4.87
CA HIS A 167 -5.70 11.94 -5.02
C HIS A 167 -4.30 11.59 -5.56
N ASP A 168 -3.82 12.30 -6.56
CA ASP A 168 -2.48 12.14 -7.11
C ASP A 168 -1.39 12.46 -6.08
N LEU A 169 -1.53 13.55 -5.31
CA LEU A 169 -0.63 13.85 -4.19
C LEU A 169 -0.60 12.71 -3.17
N ARG A 170 -1.76 12.14 -2.80
CA ARG A 170 -1.84 10.99 -1.89
C ARG A 170 -1.05 9.80 -2.43
N LEU A 171 -1.19 9.49 -3.72
CA LEU A 171 -0.45 8.41 -4.36
C LEU A 171 1.06 8.68 -4.37
N LEU A 172 1.50 9.91 -4.65
CA LEU A 172 2.91 10.29 -4.65
C LEU A 172 3.52 10.22 -3.23
N ILE A 173 2.81 10.71 -2.22
CA ILE A 173 3.23 10.62 -0.81
C ILE A 173 3.38 9.15 -0.40
N LYS A 174 2.40 8.29 -0.71
CA LYS A 174 2.48 6.85 -0.45
C LYS A 174 3.72 6.25 -1.11
N ARG A 175 3.98 6.55 -2.38
CA ARG A 175 5.16 6.04 -3.12
C ARG A 175 6.47 6.42 -2.45
N VAL A 176 6.64 7.70 -2.09
CA VAL A 176 7.85 8.19 -1.43
C VAL A 176 8.03 7.55 -0.05
N ARG A 177 6.97 7.47 0.75
CA ARG A 177 7.02 6.84 2.07
C ARG A 177 7.42 5.37 1.99
N TYR A 178 6.76 4.62 1.11
CA TYR A 178 6.96 3.18 1.07
C TYR A 178 8.32 2.81 0.47
N ALA A 179 8.84 3.61 -0.46
CA ALA A 179 10.22 3.44 -0.93
C ALA A 179 11.23 3.66 0.22
N ALA A 180 11.04 4.68 1.05
CA ALA A 180 11.89 4.93 2.21
C ALA A 180 11.76 3.84 3.31
N GLU A 181 10.57 3.24 3.46
CA GLU A 181 10.35 2.08 4.34
C GLU A 181 11.02 0.81 3.80
N ALA A 182 11.04 0.60 2.47
CA ALA A 182 11.67 -0.55 1.82
C ALA A 182 13.20 -0.43 1.77
N TYR A 183 13.74 0.78 1.67
CA TYR A 183 15.17 1.06 1.55
C TYR A 183 15.64 2.13 2.54
N PRO A 184 15.56 1.88 3.86
CA PRO A 184 15.92 2.88 4.88
C PRO A 184 17.37 3.36 4.76
N GLN A 185 18.29 2.47 4.38
CA GLN A 185 19.72 2.76 4.18
C GLN A 185 20.02 3.64 2.95
N LEU A 186 19.02 3.89 2.09
CA LEU A 186 19.11 4.76 0.91
C LEU A 186 18.26 6.04 1.05
N SER A 187 17.53 6.18 2.16
CA SER A 187 16.65 7.32 2.38
C SER A 187 17.46 8.51 2.92
N HIS A 188 17.59 9.55 2.11
CA HIS A 188 18.23 10.82 2.49
C HIS A 188 17.21 11.89 2.92
N GLN A 189 16.03 11.47 3.39
CA GLN A 189 14.97 12.40 3.76
C GLN A 189 15.35 13.23 5.00
N PRO A 190 14.97 14.52 5.05
CA PRO A 190 15.24 15.37 6.21
C PRO A 190 14.65 14.81 7.51
N LYS A 191 15.23 15.22 8.65
CA LYS A 191 14.67 14.92 9.98
C LYS A 191 13.18 15.32 10.02
N ASN A 192 12.35 14.49 10.65
CA ASN A 192 10.88 14.64 10.74
C ASN A 192 10.09 14.53 9.42
N MET A 193 10.74 14.37 8.26
CA MET A 193 10.03 14.24 6.98
C MET A 193 9.10 13.03 6.95
N ARG A 194 9.55 11.90 7.50
CA ARG A 194 8.73 10.68 7.62
C ARG A 194 7.44 10.95 8.40
N ALA A 195 7.52 11.71 9.50
CA ALA A 195 6.35 12.07 10.30
C ALA A 195 5.40 13.00 9.54
N ARG A 196 5.94 14.00 8.83
CA ARG A 196 5.15 14.92 7.99
C ARG A 196 4.45 14.20 6.84
N LEU A 197 5.15 13.33 6.12
CA LEU A 197 4.56 12.49 5.07
C LEU A 197 3.48 11.56 5.65
N LYS A 198 3.70 11.02 6.86
CA LYS A 198 2.70 10.16 7.53
C LYS A 198 1.44 10.94 7.86
N SER A 199 1.58 12.14 8.41
CA SER A 199 0.45 13.04 8.72
C SER A 199 -0.30 13.42 7.44
N ALA A 200 0.38 13.89 6.39
CA ALA A 200 -0.26 14.26 5.13
C ALA A 200 -0.97 13.06 4.46
N GLN A 201 -0.36 11.86 4.50
CA GLN A 201 -1.03 10.65 4.00
C GLN A 201 -2.28 10.30 4.79
N GLY A 202 -2.27 10.49 6.12
CA GLY A 202 -3.42 10.22 6.99
C GLY A 202 -4.59 11.11 6.63
N GLU A 203 -4.39 12.43 6.61
CA GLU A 203 -5.47 13.39 6.30
C GLU A 203 -6.03 13.21 4.87
N LEU A 204 -5.16 12.94 3.90
CA LEU A 204 -5.60 12.60 2.53
C LEU A 204 -6.29 11.22 2.45
N GLY A 205 -5.95 10.31 3.36
CA GLY A 205 -6.62 9.02 3.55
C GLY A 205 -8.05 9.23 4.01
N ASP A 206 -8.24 9.94 5.11
CA ASP A 206 -9.56 10.24 5.68
C ASP A 206 -10.47 10.94 4.66
N TRP A 207 -9.93 11.91 3.92
CA TRP A 207 -10.66 12.57 2.83
C TRP A 207 -11.10 11.59 1.73
N HIS A 208 -10.18 10.71 1.30
CA HIS A 208 -10.45 9.71 0.26
C HIS A 208 -11.48 8.67 0.70
N ASP A 209 -11.43 8.24 1.95
CA ASP A 209 -12.32 7.21 2.48
C ASP A 209 -13.76 7.76 2.58
N HIS A 210 -13.95 9.00 3.05
CA HIS A 210 -15.25 9.66 3.00
C HIS A 210 -15.80 9.81 1.57
N LEU A 211 -14.96 10.17 0.61
CA LEU A 211 -15.36 10.26 -0.80
C LEU A 211 -15.86 8.90 -1.33
N GLN A 212 -15.13 7.82 -1.03
CA GLN A 212 -15.53 6.47 -1.44
C GLN A 212 -16.82 6.02 -0.76
N TRP A 213 -17.00 6.31 0.53
CA TRP A 213 -18.20 5.94 1.26
C TRP A 213 -19.44 6.70 0.79
N LEU A 214 -19.31 8.00 0.46
CA LEU A 214 -20.39 8.77 -0.15
C LEU A 214 -20.80 8.21 -1.51
N ALA A 215 -19.83 7.76 -2.32
CA ALA A 215 -20.12 7.09 -3.59
C ALA A 215 -20.87 5.76 -3.36
N GLN A 216 -20.46 4.95 -2.38
CA GLN A 216 -21.16 3.71 -2.04
C GLN A 216 -22.58 3.94 -1.50
N ALA A 217 -22.79 5.00 -0.71
CA ALA A 217 -24.10 5.33 -0.16
C ALA A 217 -25.14 5.70 -1.22
N ALA A 218 -24.71 6.14 -2.41
CA ALA A 218 -25.61 6.37 -3.52
C ALA A 218 -26.25 5.08 -4.05
N GLU A 219 -25.60 3.93 -3.82
CA GLU A 219 -26.03 2.61 -4.30
C GLU A 219 -26.53 1.69 -3.17
N GLN A 220 -26.19 2.00 -1.90
CA GLN A 220 -26.45 1.16 -0.74
C GLN A 220 -27.31 1.91 0.29
N PRO A 221 -28.65 1.68 0.30
CA PRO A 221 -29.58 2.44 1.13
C PRO A 221 -29.33 2.35 2.65
N ASP A 222 -28.74 1.25 3.11
CA ASP A 222 -28.39 1.04 4.52
C ASP A 222 -27.30 2.00 5.03
N LEU A 223 -26.59 2.68 4.13
CA LEU A 223 -25.60 3.72 4.45
C LEU A 223 -26.19 5.13 4.55
N ALA A 224 -27.48 5.32 4.20
CA ALA A 224 -28.12 6.64 4.23
C ALA A 224 -27.95 7.40 5.57
N PRO A 225 -28.02 6.74 6.76
CA PRO A 225 -27.80 7.43 8.04
C PRO A 225 -26.41 8.07 8.19
N CYS A 226 -25.38 7.53 7.51
CA CYS A 226 -24.01 8.02 7.60
C CYS A 226 -23.72 9.24 6.73
N VAL A 227 -24.53 9.46 5.68
CA VAL A 227 -24.27 10.46 4.63
C VAL A 227 -24.04 11.87 5.20
N PRO A 228 -24.86 12.41 6.12
CA PRO A 228 -24.63 13.74 6.66
C PRO A 228 -23.28 13.85 7.38
N GLY A 229 -22.92 12.82 8.16
CA GLY A 229 -21.64 12.77 8.87
C GLY A 229 -20.45 12.75 7.93
N TRP A 230 -20.52 11.98 6.84
CA TRP A 230 -19.46 11.90 5.84
C TRP A 230 -19.33 13.18 4.99
N GLN A 231 -20.43 13.88 4.71
CA GLN A 231 -20.40 15.19 4.05
C GLN A 231 -19.72 16.27 4.92
N ILE A 232 -19.89 16.21 6.24
CA ILE A 232 -19.16 17.09 7.16
C ILE A 232 -17.69 16.64 7.26
N GLY A 233 -17.47 15.32 7.35
CA GLY A 233 -16.15 14.69 7.45
C GLY A 233 -15.24 15.03 6.29
N ILE A 234 -15.74 14.99 5.05
CA ILE A 234 -14.94 15.29 3.86
C ILE A 234 -14.42 16.74 3.86
N VAL A 235 -15.25 17.71 4.24
CA VAL A 235 -14.84 19.13 4.33
C VAL A 235 -13.79 19.32 5.43
N ARG A 236 -13.95 18.64 6.57
CA ARG A 236 -12.98 18.69 7.67
C ARG A 236 -11.64 18.07 7.25
N ALA A 237 -11.68 16.89 6.63
CA ALA A 237 -10.49 16.18 6.15
C ALA A 237 -9.77 16.98 5.06
N GLU A 238 -10.51 17.63 4.15
CA GLU A 238 -9.95 18.52 3.13
C GLU A 238 -9.15 19.67 3.74
N ARG A 239 -9.73 20.39 4.72
CA ARG A 239 -9.03 21.48 5.43
C ARG A 239 -7.76 21.00 6.14
N LYS A 240 -7.82 19.84 6.81
CA LYS A 240 -6.65 19.26 7.48
C LYS A 240 -5.59 18.77 6.49
N ALA A 241 -5.99 18.20 5.37
CA ALA A 241 -5.12 17.77 4.30
C ALA A 241 -4.36 18.97 3.71
N GLU A 242 -5.05 20.07 3.43
CA GLU A 242 -4.43 21.32 2.97
C GLU A 242 -3.41 21.87 3.98
N ALA A 243 -3.76 21.92 5.26
CA ALA A 243 -2.84 22.36 6.31
C ALA A 243 -1.59 21.44 6.39
N SER A 244 -1.77 20.13 6.25
CA SER A 244 -0.68 19.16 6.23
C SER A 244 0.18 19.26 4.98
N LEU A 245 -0.42 19.48 3.81
CA LEU A 245 0.29 19.71 2.55
C LEU A 245 1.09 21.02 2.57
N LYS A 246 0.54 22.11 3.12
CA LYS A 246 1.28 23.37 3.33
C LYS A 246 2.50 23.17 4.24
N ARG A 247 2.35 22.41 5.33
CA ARG A 247 3.48 22.05 6.23
C ARG A 247 4.52 21.18 5.53
N LEU A 248 4.08 20.27 4.65
CA LEU A 248 4.96 19.42 3.86
C LEU A 248 5.71 20.24 2.79
N ALA A 249 5.06 21.19 2.12
CA ALA A 249 5.67 22.10 1.16
C ALA A 249 6.82 22.89 1.79
N LYS A 250 6.59 23.54 2.94
CA LYS A 250 7.62 24.27 3.71
C LYS A 250 8.80 23.42 4.21
N ALA A 251 8.66 22.10 4.15
CA ALA A 251 9.71 21.17 4.57
C ALA A 251 10.52 20.63 3.38
N CYS A 252 9.95 20.71 2.18
CA CYS A 252 10.51 20.21 0.93
C CYS A 252 11.22 21.30 0.12
N PHE A 253 10.99 22.57 0.48
CA PHE A 253 11.54 23.79 -0.09
C PHE A 253 11.99 24.69 1.06
#